data_AF-A0A8S2XT72-F1
#
_entry.id   AF-A0A8S2XT72-F1
#
_cell.length_a   1.000
_cell.length_b   1.000
_cell.length_c   1.000
_cell.angle_alpha   90.00
_cell.angle_beta   90.00
_cell.angle_gamma   90.00
#
_symmetry.space_group_name_H-M   'P 1'
#
loop_
_entity.id
_entity.type
_entity.pdbx_description
1 polymer ?
#
loop_
_entity_poly.entity_id
_entity_poly.type
_entity_poly.pdbx_seq_one_letter_code
_entity_poly.pdbx_strand_id
1 'polypeptide(L)'
;NFLFAYSGECLTKRLRSNAFLIILQQELGWFDKQENNTGALCKMLASDAAEIQSLAIGSIQNIRTIKQLTKENEFGNQFCSMLNKSLQSSVGKNFHLLAILYAVETSVIFFITPVVFYAAVYLIQSNQIKPENVIM
;
A
#
# COMPACT_ATOMS: atom_id res chain seq x y z
N ASN A 1 -35.00 12.89 5.56
CA ASN A 1 -33.59 13.37 5.52
C ASN A 1 -32.66 12.75 6.57
N PHE A 2 -33.15 12.22 7.70
CA PHE A 2 -32.30 11.61 8.73
C PHE A 2 -31.61 10.30 8.30
N LEU A 3 -32.36 9.37 7.67
CA LEU A 3 -31.82 8.09 7.16
C LEU A 3 -30.72 8.30 6.10
N PHE A 4 -30.88 9.28 5.21
CA PHE A 4 -29.87 9.57 4.18
C PHE A 4 -28.59 10.16 4.75
N ALA A 5 -28.71 11.06 5.75
CA ALA A 5 -27.55 11.58 6.47
C ALA A 5 -26.80 10.44 7.18
N TYR A 6 -27.53 9.53 7.85
CA TYR A 6 -26.95 8.38 8.54
C TYR A 6 -26.23 7.41 7.58
N SER A 7 -26.85 7.09 6.43
CA SER A 7 -26.22 6.24 5.41
C SER A 7 -24.98 6.90 4.80
N GLY A 8 -25.01 8.23 4.59
CA GLY A 8 -23.86 9.01 4.13
C GLY A 8 -22.68 8.96 5.11
N GLU A 9 -22.94 9.18 6.41
CA GLU A 9 -21.90 9.08 7.45
C GLU A 9 -21.32 7.67 7.58
N CYS A 10 -22.16 6.64 7.50
CA CYS A 10 -21.71 5.25 7.57
C CYS A 10 -20.81 4.88 6.37
N LEU A 11 -21.16 5.35 5.17
CA LEU A 11 -20.33 5.20 3.97
C LEU A 11 -18.99 5.92 4.13
N THR A 12 -18.99 7.18 4.59
CA THR A 12 -17.76 7.96 4.83
C THR A 12 -16.86 7.30 5.87
N LYS A 13 -17.45 6.75 6.94
CA LYS A 13 -16.69 6.00 7.95
C LYS A 13 -16.00 4.79 7.34
N ARG A 14 -16.69 4.00 6.53
CA ARG A 14 -16.11 2.83 5.84
C ARG A 14 -14.99 3.22 4.86
N LEU A 15 -15.20 4.27 4.07
CA LEU A 15 -14.19 4.75 3.12
C LEU A 15 -12.93 5.21 3.83
N ARG A 16 -13.05 6.00 4.90
CA ARG A 16 -11.91 6.45 5.70
C ARG A 16 -11.19 5.29 6.36
N SER A 17 -11.92 4.32 6.94
CA SER A 17 -11.30 3.14 7.56
C SER A 17 -10.53 2.29 6.53
N ASN A 18 -11.10 2.02 5.36
CA ASN A 18 -10.41 1.26 4.32
C ASN A 18 -9.19 2.01 3.78
N ALA A 19 -9.34 3.30 3.45
CA ALA A 19 -8.23 4.10 2.95
C ALA A 19 -7.09 4.20 3.99
N PHE A 20 -7.42 4.35 5.27
CA PHE A 20 -6.43 4.34 6.36
C PHE A 20 -5.71 3.00 6.47
N LEU A 21 -6.42 1.88 6.38
CA LEU A 21 -5.80 0.55 6.39
C LEU A 21 -4.83 0.36 5.20
N ILE A 22 -5.20 0.83 4.01
CA ILE A 22 -4.35 0.74 2.82
C ILE A 22 -3.09 1.59 3.00
N ILE A 23 -3.22 2.80 3.56
CA ILE A 23 -2.06 3.65 3.88
C ILE A 23 -1.13 2.94 4.89
N LEU A 24 -1.67 2.29 5.93
CA LEU A 24 -0.86 1.57 6.91
C LEU A 24 -0.13 0.35 6.33
N GLN A 25 -0.61 -0.22 5.23
CA GLN A 25 0.04 -1.34 4.54
C GLN A 25 1.21 -0.90 3.64
N GLN A 26 1.49 0.40 3.57
CA GLN A 26 2.49 0.95 2.68
C GLN A 26 3.91 0.88 3.25
N GLU A 27 4.90 0.80 2.36
CA GLU A 27 6.32 0.65 2.71
C GLU A 27 6.90 1.92 3.38
N LEU A 28 7.89 1.75 4.25
CA LEU A 28 8.55 2.84 4.98
C LEU A 28 9.05 3.97 4.05
N GLY A 29 9.72 3.64 2.95
CA GLY A 29 10.23 4.62 1.99
C GLY A 29 9.17 5.40 1.20
N TRP A 30 7.89 5.00 1.27
CA TRP A 30 6.78 5.79 0.72
C TRP A 30 6.41 6.96 1.65
N PHE A 31 6.53 6.79 2.97
CA PHE A 31 6.27 7.83 3.97
C PHE A 31 7.37 8.88 4.05
N ASP A 32 8.59 8.56 3.61
CA ASP A 32 9.72 9.49 3.58
C ASP A 32 9.59 10.58 2.51
N LYS A 33 8.67 10.42 1.53
CA LYS A 33 8.39 11.45 0.54
C LYS A 33 7.64 12.61 1.20
N GLN A 34 8.08 13.85 0.96
CA GLN A 34 7.39 15.04 1.49
C GLN A 34 5.92 15.15 1.06
N GLU A 35 5.59 14.58 -0.11
CA GLU A 35 4.23 14.46 -0.66
C GLU A 35 3.31 13.56 0.19
N ASN A 36 3.89 12.59 0.90
CA ASN A 36 3.18 11.57 1.69
C ASN A 36 3.36 11.79 3.19
N ASN A 37 3.65 13.02 3.64
CA ASN A 37 3.68 13.29 5.07
C ASN A 37 2.29 13.06 5.69
N THR A 38 2.24 12.78 7.00
CA THR A 38 1.02 12.45 7.73
C THR A 38 -0.11 13.48 7.55
N GLY A 39 0.22 14.77 7.50
CA GLY A 39 -0.74 15.86 7.25
C GLY A 39 -1.22 15.94 5.80
N ALA A 40 -0.35 15.68 4.82
CA ALA A 40 -0.73 15.60 3.41
C ALA A 40 -1.68 14.41 3.16
N LEU A 41 -1.37 13.25 3.74
CA LEU A 41 -2.21 12.06 3.67
C LEU A 41 -3.55 12.24 4.39
N CYS A 42 -3.56 12.88 5.56
CA CYS A 42 -4.80 13.18 6.27
C CYS A 42 -5.72 14.11 5.45
N LYS A 43 -5.15 15.13 4.79
CA LYS A 43 -5.88 16.02 3.87
C LYS A 43 -6.42 15.27 2.66
N MET A 44 -5.60 14.43 2.03
CA MET A 44 -6.03 13.57 0.91
C MET A 44 -7.20 12.67 1.33
N LEU A 45 -7.07 11.98 2.46
CA LEU A 45 -8.12 11.09 2.99
C LEU A 45 -9.42 11.84 3.26
N ALA A 46 -9.33 13.05 3.81
CA ALA A 46 -10.48 13.89 4.12
C ALA A 46 -11.17 14.39 2.84
N SER A 47 -10.39 14.86 1.86
CA SER A 47 -10.87 15.39 0.58
C SER A 47 -11.49 14.29 -0.28
N ASP A 48 -10.79 13.18 -0.50
CA ASP A 48 -11.24 12.06 -1.33
C ASP A 48 -12.52 11.43 -0.76
N ALA A 49 -12.58 11.23 0.55
CA ALA A 49 -13.78 10.70 1.20
C ALA A 49 -14.97 11.66 1.08
N ALA A 50 -14.73 12.97 1.13
CA ALA A 50 -15.78 13.98 0.95
C ALA A 50 -16.29 14.02 -0.50
N GLU A 51 -15.39 13.90 -1.48
CA GLU A 51 -15.74 13.89 -2.90
C GLU A 51 -16.61 12.66 -3.24
N ILE A 52 -16.18 11.46 -2.83
CA ILE A 52 -16.92 10.20 -3.03
C ILE A 52 -18.29 10.25 -2.32
N GLN A 53 -18.33 10.80 -1.10
CA GLN A 53 -19.58 10.99 -0.37
C GLN A 53 -20.54 11.92 -1.12
N SER A 54 -20.05 13.04 -1.65
CA SER A 54 -20.88 14.00 -2.38
C SER A 54 -21.51 13.37 -3.64
N LEU A 55 -20.73 12.59 -4.38
CA LEU A 55 -21.16 11.91 -5.59
C LEU A 55 -22.20 10.81 -5.27
N ALA A 56 -21.97 10.03 -4.21
CA ALA A 56 -22.93 9.03 -3.75
C ALA A 56 -24.26 9.66 -3.31
N ILE A 57 -24.21 10.73 -2.51
CA ILE A 57 -25.42 11.41 -2.04
C ILE A 57 -26.20 12.01 -3.21
N GLY A 58 -25.52 12.72 -4.12
CA GLY A 58 -26.15 13.32 -5.30
C GLY A 58 -26.82 12.29 -6.20
N SER A 59 -26.22 11.11 -6.35
CA SER A 59 -26.81 10.04 -7.16
C SER A 59 -27.94 9.29 -6.48
N ILE A 60 -27.89 9.12 -5.16
CA ILE A 60 -29.02 8.56 -4.40
C ILE A 60 -30.23 9.50 -4.48
N GLN A 61 -30.01 10.81 -4.41
CA GLN A 61 -31.09 11.80 -4.56
C GLN A 61 -31.72 11.76 -5.97
N ASN A 62 -30.90 11.57 -7.01
CA ASN A 62 -31.32 11.54 -8.40
C ASN A 62 -31.55 10.13 -8.96
N ILE A 63 -31.68 9.11 -8.11
CA ILE A 63 -31.66 7.71 -8.53
C ILE A 63 -32.78 7.37 -9.53
N ARG A 64 -33.96 8.01 -9.39
CA ARG A 64 -35.06 7.86 -10.34
C ARG A 64 -34.69 8.42 -11.72
N THR A 65 -34.00 9.56 -11.78
CA THR A 65 -33.56 10.21 -13.01
C THR A 65 -32.42 9.43 -13.68
N ILE A 66 -31.44 8.94 -12.90
CA ILE A 66 -30.33 8.13 -13.41
C ILE A 66 -30.85 6.86 -14.08
N LYS A 67 -31.83 6.22 -13.45
CA LYS A 67 -32.50 5.03 -13.98
C LYS A 67 -33.30 5.35 -15.25
N GLN A 68 -34.02 6.47 -15.27
CA GLN A 68 -34.76 6.93 -16.44
C GLN A 68 -33.86 7.23 -17.64
N LEU A 69 -32.65 7.76 -17.39
CA LEU A 69 -31.66 8.04 -18.43
C LEU A 69 -30.80 6.81 -18.78
N THR A 70 -30.99 5.68 -18.11
CA THR A 70 -30.17 4.46 -18.29
C THR A 70 -28.66 4.75 -18.17
N LYS A 71 -28.30 5.72 -17.32
CA LYS A 71 -26.91 6.17 -17.09
C LYS A 71 -26.26 5.52 -15.86
N GLU A 72 -26.82 4.43 -15.36
CA GLU A 72 -26.33 3.71 -14.17
C GLU A 72 -24.88 3.23 -14.33
N ASN A 73 -24.51 2.73 -15.52
CA ASN A 73 -23.15 2.28 -15.81
C ASN A 73 -22.14 3.44 -15.79
N GLU A 74 -22.53 4.63 -16.26
CA GLU A 74 -21.65 5.80 -16.26
C GLU A 74 -21.37 6.27 -14.83
N PHE A 75 -22.41 6.27 -13.99
CA PHE A 75 -22.27 6.55 -12.56
C PHE A 75 -21.38 5.50 -11.87
N GLY A 76 -21.59 4.21 -12.18
CA GLY A 76 -20.77 3.12 -11.66
C GLY A 76 -19.30 3.29 -12.04
N ASN A 77 -19.03 3.62 -13.30
CA ASN A 77 -17.68 3.87 -13.80
C ASN A 77 -17.03 5.09 -13.12
N GLN A 78 -17.78 6.18 -12.93
CA GLN A 78 -17.27 7.33 -12.17
C GLN A 78 -16.92 6.96 -10.74
N PHE A 79 -17.81 6.27 -10.03
CA PHE A 79 -17.60 5.85 -8.64
C PHE A 79 -16.41 4.89 -8.52
N CYS A 80 -16.31 3.91 -9.42
CA CYS A 80 -15.17 3.00 -9.50
C CYS A 80 -13.87 3.74 -9.85
N SER A 81 -13.90 4.74 -10.74
CA SER A 81 -12.70 5.50 -11.09
C SER A 81 -12.20 6.35 -9.91
N MET A 82 -13.10 6.94 -9.12
CA MET A 82 -12.74 7.70 -7.93
C MET A 82 -12.15 6.79 -6.85
N LEU A 83 -12.79 5.63 -6.61
CA LEU A 83 -12.24 4.63 -5.69
C LEU A 83 -10.87 4.14 -6.14
N ASN A 84 -10.69 3.86 -7.43
CA ASN A 84 -9.43 3.39 -8.00
C ASN A 84 -8.34 4.47 -7.90
N LYS A 85 -8.69 5.75 -8.11
CA LYS A 85 -7.75 6.87 -7.96
C LYS A 85 -7.25 7.01 -6.52
N SER A 86 -8.14 6.92 -5.53
CA SER A 86 -7.76 6.92 -4.11
C SER A 86 -6.99 5.66 -3.70
N LEU A 87 -7.26 4.50 -4.31
CA LEU A 87 -6.51 3.25 -4.09
C LEU A 87 -5.11 3.28 -4.72
N GLN A 88 -5.00 3.82 -5.94
CA GLN A 88 -3.77 3.83 -6.71
C GLN A 88 -2.73 4.81 -6.16
N SER A 89 -3.16 5.83 -5.41
CA SER A 89 -2.26 6.72 -4.67
C SER A 89 -1.43 5.96 -3.62
N SER A 90 -1.99 4.88 -3.06
CA SER A 90 -1.29 4.00 -2.13
C SER A 90 -0.39 2.98 -2.81
N VAL A 91 -0.76 2.38 -3.94
CA VAL A 91 0.09 1.37 -4.61
C VAL A 91 1.28 2.07 -5.29
N GLY A 92 2.31 2.33 -4.49
CA GLY A 92 3.50 3.05 -4.90
C GLY A 92 4.19 2.38 -6.07
N LYS A 93 4.48 3.18 -7.11
CA LYS A 93 5.37 2.87 -8.24
C LYS A 93 6.82 2.51 -7.83
N ASN A 94 7.09 2.41 -6.52
CA ASN A 94 8.39 2.21 -5.90
C ASN A 94 8.71 0.74 -5.58
N PHE A 95 7.79 -0.20 -5.78
CA PHE A 95 8.01 -1.64 -5.53
C PHE A 95 9.32 -2.15 -6.16
N HIS A 96 9.70 -1.60 -7.32
CA HIS A 96 10.96 -1.95 -7.98
C HIS A 96 12.21 -1.71 -7.13
N LEU A 97 12.28 -0.62 -6.37
CA LEU A 97 13.47 -0.31 -5.57
C LEU A 97 13.59 -1.24 -4.36
N LEU A 98 12.48 -1.56 -3.69
CA LEU A 98 12.52 -2.52 -2.58
C LEU A 98 12.80 -3.94 -3.05
N ALA A 99 12.24 -4.36 -4.18
CA ALA A 99 12.56 -5.67 -4.76
C ALA A 99 14.05 -5.78 -5.10
N ILE A 100 14.66 -4.70 -5.63
CA ILE A 100 16.10 -4.66 -5.92
C ILE A 100 16.93 -4.71 -4.64
N LEU A 101 16.61 -3.92 -3.61
CA LEU A 101 17.35 -3.92 -2.35
C LEU A 101 17.30 -5.29 -1.66
N TYR A 102 16.13 -5.92 -1.62
CA TYR A 102 15.98 -7.27 -1.07
C TYR A 102 16.74 -8.33 -1.89
N ALA A 103 16.75 -8.21 -3.21
CA ALA A 103 17.55 -9.08 -4.08
C ALA A 103 19.06 -8.91 -3.82
N VAL A 104 19.51 -7.69 -3.52
CA VAL A 104 20.90 -7.42 -3.16
C VAL A 104 21.23 -8.03 -1.79
N GLU A 105 20.38 -7.84 -0.77
CA GLU A 105 20.56 -8.43 0.56
C GLU A 105 20.70 -9.96 0.51
N THR A 106 19.80 -10.61 -0.21
CA THR A 106 19.80 -12.07 -0.37
C THR A 106 21.00 -12.57 -1.17
N SER A 107 21.49 -11.79 -2.15
CA SER A 107 22.66 -12.13 -2.95
C SER A 107 23.96 -12.17 -2.12
N VAL A 108 24.13 -11.28 -1.15
CA VAL A 108 25.34 -11.19 -0.31
C VAL A 108 25.66 -12.51 0.39
N ILE A 109 24.63 -13.25 0.82
CA ILE A 109 24.82 -14.52 1.56
C ILE A 109 25.42 -15.63 0.68
N PHE A 110 25.10 -15.65 -0.62
CA PHE A 110 25.65 -16.61 -1.58
C PHE A 110 27.13 -16.37 -1.87
N PHE A 111 27.62 -15.14 -1.69
CA PHE A 111 29.04 -14.81 -1.87
C PHE A 111 29.85 -14.98 -0.60
N ILE A 112 29.31 -14.63 0.57
CA ILE A 112 30.03 -14.72 1.84
C ILE A 112 30.25 -16.18 2.25
N THR A 113 29.22 -17.02 2.12
CA THR A 113 29.30 -18.43 2.54
C THR A 113 30.47 -19.20 1.92
N PRO A 114 30.72 -19.22 0.60
CA PRO A 114 31.86 -19.95 0.03
C PRO A 114 33.21 -19.36 0.46
N VAL A 115 33.33 -18.05 0.66
CA VAL A 115 34.56 -17.41 1.14
C VAL A 115 34.88 -17.86 2.57
N VAL A 116 33.87 -17.86 3.43
CA VAL A 116 34.00 -18.32 4.83
C VAL A 116 34.36 -19.81 4.86
N PHE A 117 33.67 -20.65 4.08
CA PHE A 117 33.97 -22.08 4.00
C PHE A 117 35.38 -22.35 3.48
N TYR A 118 35.84 -21.62 2.46
CA TYR A 118 37.19 -21.76 1.93
C TYR A 118 38.26 -21.40 2.98
N ALA A 119 38.09 -20.26 3.66
CA ALA A 119 39.00 -19.84 4.72
C ALA A 119 39.00 -20.83 5.90
N ALA A 120 37.84 -21.37 6.26
CA ALA A 120 37.72 -22.38 7.31
C ALA A 120 38.48 -23.67 6.97
N VAL A 121 38.34 -24.19 5.73
CA VAL A 121 39.10 -25.37 5.28
C VAL A 121 40.60 -25.10 5.28
N TYR A 122 41.02 -23.91 4.84
CA TYR A 122 42.43 -23.51 4.86
C TYR A 122 43.00 -23.51 6.28
N LEU A 123 42.24 -23.01 7.26
CA LEU A 123 42.65 -22.97 8.67
C LEU A 123 42.70 -24.36 9.32
N ILE A 124 41.76 -25.25 8.98
CA ILE A 124 41.80 -26.66 9.42
C ILE A 124 43.06 -27.36 8.91
N GLN A 125 43.43 -27.12 7.64
CA GLN A 125 44.63 -27.71 7.05
C GLN A 125 45.92 -27.17 7.69
N SER A 126 45.92 -25.94 8.21
CA SER A 126 47.03 -25.38 8.99
C SER A 126 47.10 -25.89 10.44
N ASN A 127 46.22 -26.81 10.84
CA ASN A 127 46.13 -27.46 12.16
C ASN A 127 45.94 -26.48 13.34
N GLN A 128 45.43 -25.27 13.08
CA GLN A 128 45.19 -24.24 14.11
C GLN A 128 43.81 -24.36 14.76
N ILE A 129 42.82 -24.96 14.08
CA ILE A 129 41.43 -25.03 14.53
C ILE A 129 40.90 -26.45 14.31
N LYS A 130 40.28 -27.04 15.35
CA LYS A 130 39.61 -28.34 15.25
C LYS A 130 38.27 -28.20 14.52
N PRO A 131 37.83 -29.20 13.73
CA PRO A 131 36.63 -29.09 12.89
C PRO A 131 35.33 -28.88 13.68
N GLU A 132 35.32 -29.20 14.97
CA GLU A 132 34.21 -28.99 15.91
C GLU A 132 33.91 -27.51 16.22
N ASN A 133 34.89 -26.60 16.09
CA ASN A 133 34.72 -25.17 16.37
C ASN A 133 34.27 -24.33 15.15
N VAL A 134 34.05 -24.97 14.00
CA VAL A 134 33.76 -24.27 12.73
C VAL A 134 32.25 -24.25 12.39
N ILE A 135 31.47 -25.12 13.04
CA ILE A 135 30.05 -25.38 12.72
C ILE A 135 29.11 -24.87 13.84
N MET A 136 29.66 -24.36 14.95
CA MET A 136 28.92 -23.65 16.01
C MET A 136 29.06 -22.14 15.82
#